data_AF-A0A1J3HKV0-F1
#
_entry.id   AF-A0A1J3HKV0-F1
#
_cell.length_a   1.000
_cell.length_b   1.000
_cell.length_c   1.000
_cell.angle_alpha   90.00
_cell.angle_beta   90.00
_cell.angle_gamma   90.00
#
_symmetry.space_group_name_H-M   'P 1'
#
loop_
_entity.id
_entity.type
_entity.pdbx_description
1 polymer ?
#
loop_
_entity_poly.entity_id
_entity_poly.type
_entity_poly.pdbx_seq_one_letter_code
_entity_poly.pdbx_strand_id
1 'polypeptide(L)'
;MESIGYVVMYFLRGMLPWQGLKANNKRDKYERIKEKKLTTSIEVLCKGYPVEFTKYLSQCRNLRFDERPQYSVMKNMFKDLFQRNGYKYDYQYDWVILAEKKEKMEKKEERANNDIKEI
;
A
#
# COMPACT_ATOMS: atom_id res chain seq x y z
N MET A 1 -1.01 8.69 -12.92
CA MET A 1 -0.60 9.07 -11.54
C MET A 1 -1.60 8.58 -10.49
N GLU A 2 -2.89 8.84 -10.67
CA GLU A 2 -3.95 8.41 -9.74
C GLU A 2 -3.93 6.89 -9.44
N SER A 3 -3.69 6.05 -10.45
CA SER A 3 -3.58 4.59 -10.27
C SER A 3 -2.54 4.15 -9.23
N ILE A 4 -1.40 4.85 -9.14
CA ILE A 4 -0.37 4.56 -8.13
C ILE A 4 -0.90 4.87 -6.72
N GLY A 5 -1.67 5.95 -6.58
CA GLY A 5 -2.30 6.29 -5.30
C GLY A 5 -3.25 5.19 -4.84
N TYR A 6 -4.02 4.58 -5.75
CA TYR A 6 -4.85 3.42 -5.41
C TYR A 6 -4.06 2.18 -5.01
N VAL A 7 -2.92 1.91 -5.64
CA VAL A 7 -2.04 0.79 -5.27
C VAL A 7 -1.46 1.00 -3.88
N VAL A 8 -1.02 2.21 -3.57
CA VAL A 8 -0.49 2.54 -2.23
C VAL A 8 -1.59 2.43 -1.17
N MET A 9 -2.79 2.95 -1.45
CA MET A 9 -3.95 2.77 -0.56
C MET A 9 -4.34 1.31 -0.39
N TYR A 10 -4.19 0.49 -1.43
CA TYR A 10 -4.42 -0.94 -1.35
C TYR A 10 -3.43 -1.62 -0.39
N PHE A 11 -2.13 -1.32 -0.46
CA PHE A 11 -1.16 -1.87 0.48
C PHE A 11 -1.44 -1.47 1.93
N LEU A 12 -1.84 -0.22 2.17
CA LEU A 12 -2.15 0.27 3.51
C LEU A 12 -3.43 -0.31 4.11
N ARG A 13 -4.43 -0.62 3.27
CA ARG A 13 -5.76 -1.09 3.69
C ARG A 13 -5.94 -2.60 3.58
N GLY A 14 -5.10 -3.28 2.81
CA GLY A 14 -5.27 -4.67 2.36
C GLY A 14 -6.37 -4.85 1.29
N MET A 15 -7.37 -3.97 1.24
CA MET A 15 -8.43 -3.97 0.23
C MET A 15 -8.98 -2.59 -0.08
N LEU A 16 -9.46 -2.42 -1.31
CA LEU A 16 -10.14 -1.22 -1.80
C LEU A 16 -11.67 -1.43 -1.79
N PRO A 17 -12.46 -0.36 -1.55
CA PRO A 17 -13.92 -0.45 -1.44
C PRO A 17 -14.67 -1.01 -2.67
N TRP A 18 -14.02 -1.02 -3.83
CA TRP A 18 -14.55 -1.53 -5.10
C TRP A 18 -14.02 -2.94 -5.45
N GLN A 19 -13.29 -3.61 -4.56
CA GLN A 19 -12.91 -5.02 -4.75
C GLN A 19 -14.05 -5.96 -4.35
N GLY A 20 -14.11 -7.13 -4.97
CA GLY A 20 -15.08 -8.18 -4.62
C GLY A 20 -16.53 -7.91 -5.07
N LEU A 21 -16.79 -6.86 -5.85
CA LEU A 21 -18.13 -6.57 -6.37
C LEU A 21 -18.59 -7.71 -7.30
N LYS A 22 -19.73 -8.32 -6.97
CA LYS A 22 -20.38 -9.35 -7.79
C LYS A 22 -21.01 -8.70 -9.02
N ALA A 23 -20.96 -9.36 -10.18
CA ALA A 23 -21.61 -8.94 -11.41
C ALA A 23 -21.77 -10.14 -12.36
N ASN A 24 -22.79 -10.10 -13.23
CA ASN A 24 -23.12 -11.23 -14.12
C ASN A 24 -22.21 -11.30 -15.35
N ASN A 25 -21.67 -10.17 -15.80
CA ASN A 25 -20.74 -10.11 -16.93
C ASN A 25 -19.63 -9.06 -16.67
N LYS A 26 -18.60 -9.07 -17.52
CA LYS A 26 -17.42 -8.21 -17.38
C LYS A 26 -17.75 -6.71 -17.48
N ARG A 27 -18.70 -6.34 -18.34
CA ARG A 27 -19.13 -4.94 -18.54
C ARG A 27 -19.79 -4.39 -17.28
N ASP A 28 -20.74 -5.12 -16.71
CA ASP A 28 -21.44 -4.75 -15.49
C ASP A 28 -20.47 -4.67 -14.30
N LYS A 29 -19.47 -5.56 -14.26
CA LYS A 29 -18.41 -5.51 -13.24
C LYS A 29 -17.64 -4.18 -13.30
N TYR A 30 -17.25 -3.74 -14.49
CA TYR A 30 -16.53 -2.48 -14.64
C TYR A 30 -17.40 -1.27 -14.35
N GLU A 31 -18.68 -1.28 -14.72
CA GLU A 31 -19.59 -0.17 -14.40
C GLU A 31 -19.77 -0.04 -12.89
N ARG A 32 -20.00 -1.17 -12.18
CA ARG A 32 -20.08 -1.17 -10.70
C ARG A 32 -18.80 -0.68 -10.03
N ILE A 33 -17.62 -1.06 -10.55
CA ILE A 33 -16.34 -0.56 -10.05
C ILE A 33 -16.22 0.95 -10.27
N LYS A 34 -16.59 1.44 -11.46
CA LYS A 34 -16.56 2.86 -11.80
C LYS A 34 -17.49 3.66 -10.90
N GLU A 35 -18.74 3.24 -10.74
CA GLU A 35 -19.71 3.87 -9.82
C GLU A 35 -19.19 3.90 -8.38
N LYS A 36 -18.63 2.78 -7.90
CA LYS A 36 -18.08 2.71 -6.54
C LYS A 36 -16.88 3.63 -6.36
N LYS A 37 -16.03 3.78 -7.38
CA LYS A 37 -14.90 4.74 -7.36
C LYS A 37 -15.36 6.19 -7.36
N LEU A 38 -16.41 6.52 -8.10
CA LEU A 38 -16.97 7.88 -8.17
C LEU A 38 -17.67 8.27 -6.86
N THR A 39 -18.40 7.34 -6.25
CA THR A 39 -19.15 7.57 -5.01
C THR A 39 -18.28 7.55 -3.76
N THR A 40 -17.12 6.89 -3.81
CA THR A 40 -16.16 6.89 -2.69
C THR A 40 -15.30 8.15 -2.77
N SER A 41 -15.52 9.11 -1.85
CA SER A 41 -14.67 10.30 -1.76
C SER A 41 -13.24 9.93 -1.37
N ILE A 42 -12.28 10.80 -1.71
CA ILE A 42 -10.86 10.57 -1.38
C ILE A 42 -10.67 10.59 0.14
N GLU A 43 -11.36 11.48 0.83
CA GLU A 43 -11.35 11.61 2.30
C GLU A 43 -11.86 10.34 2.97
N VAL A 44 -12.92 9.72 2.43
CA VAL A 44 -13.44 8.44 2.93
C VAL A 44 -12.45 7.32 2.67
N LEU A 45 -11.84 7.27 1.48
CA LEU A 45 -10.85 6.24 1.13
C LEU A 45 -9.61 6.30 2.05
N CYS A 46 -9.13 7.51 2.34
CA CYS A 46 -7.93 7.77 3.12
C CYS A 46 -8.18 7.98 4.63
N LYS A 47 -9.42 7.81 5.09
CA LYS A 47 -9.77 7.96 6.51
C LYS A 47 -8.92 7.03 7.39
N GLY A 48 -8.28 7.61 8.41
CA GLY A 48 -7.41 6.89 9.35
C GLY A 48 -5.95 6.77 8.90
N TYR A 49 -5.59 7.31 7.73
CA TYR A 49 -4.23 7.36 7.23
C TYR A 49 -3.69 8.80 7.20
N PRO A 50 -2.36 9.00 7.13
CA PRO A 50 -1.74 10.32 7.01
C PRO A 50 -2.36 11.18 5.88
N VAL A 51 -2.49 12.48 6.13
CA VAL A 51 -3.13 13.43 5.22
C VAL A 51 -2.44 13.52 3.85
N GLU A 52 -1.15 13.19 3.81
CA GLU A 52 -0.34 13.14 2.60
C GLU A 52 -0.94 12.21 1.53
N PHE A 53 -1.60 11.11 1.90
CA PHE A 53 -2.28 10.21 0.95
C PHE A 53 -3.50 10.87 0.30
N THR A 54 -4.33 11.54 1.11
CA THR A 54 -5.47 12.34 0.63
C THR A 54 -4.99 13.43 -0.32
N LYS A 55 -3.93 14.15 0.08
CA LYS A 55 -3.34 15.24 -0.72
C LYS A 55 -2.78 14.74 -2.04
N TYR A 56 -2.07 13.61 -2.05
CA TYR A 56 -1.55 13.01 -3.28
C TYR A 56 -2.66 12.64 -4.27
N LEU A 57 -3.72 11.96 -3.79
CA LEU A 57 -4.84 11.56 -4.64
C LEU A 57 -5.62 12.77 -5.16
N SER A 58 -5.83 13.79 -4.32
CA SER A 58 -6.47 15.04 -4.73
C SER A 58 -5.66 15.75 -5.81
N GLN A 59 -4.34 15.89 -5.62
CA GLN A 59 -3.45 16.43 -6.64
C GLN A 59 -3.52 15.62 -7.94
N CYS A 60 -3.51 14.29 -7.86
CA CYS A 60 -3.59 13.44 -9.04
C CYS A 60 -4.91 13.61 -9.83
N ARG A 61 -6.03 13.83 -9.13
CA ARG A 61 -7.36 13.97 -9.73
C ARG A 61 -7.59 15.36 -10.33
N ASN A 62 -6.94 16.38 -9.79
CA ASN A 62 -7.08 17.77 -10.25
C ASN A 62 -6.14 18.15 -11.41
N LEU A 63 -5.21 17.27 -11.79
CA LEU A 63 -4.35 17.49 -12.95
C LEU A 63 -5.18 17.54 -14.23
N ARG A 64 -4.90 18.54 -15.08
CA ARG A 64 -5.45 18.53 -16.45
C ARG A 64 -4.80 17.42 -17.28
N PHE A 65 -5.45 17.08 -18.40
CA PHE A 65 -5.00 16.02 -19.29
C PHE A 65 -3.58 16.24 -19.83
N ASP A 66 -3.24 17.48 -20.16
CA ASP A 66 -1.96 17.93 -20.73
C ASP A 66 -0.97 18.43 -19.65
N GLU A 67 -1.38 18.49 -18.40
CA GLU A 67 -0.60 19.07 -17.33
C GLU A 67 0.49 18.11 -16.83
N ARG A 68 1.71 18.61 -16.75
CA ARG A 68 2.84 17.85 -16.20
C ARG A 68 2.76 17.83 -14.66
N PRO A 69 2.69 16.64 -14.03
CA PRO A 69 2.68 16.55 -12.57
C PRO A 69 3.95 17.10 -11.93
N GLN A 70 3.82 17.76 -10.79
CA GLN A 70 4.96 18.17 -9.96
C GLN A 70 5.48 17.00 -9.11
N TYR A 71 6.18 16.06 -9.76
CA TYR A 71 6.66 14.82 -9.13
C TYR A 71 7.57 15.05 -7.92
N SER A 72 8.38 16.11 -7.93
CA SER A 72 9.28 16.46 -6.82
C SER A 72 8.50 16.74 -5.54
N VAL A 73 7.44 17.56 -5.63
CA VAL A 73 6.58 17.93 -4.50
C VAL A 73 5.88 16.69 -3.93
N MET A 74 5.29 15.86 -4.80
CA MET A 74 4.62 14.63 -4.38
C MET A 74 5.57 13.65 -3.69
N LYS A 75 6.78 13.48 -4.23
CA LYS A 75 7.81 12.62 -3.62
C LYS A 75 8.29 13.18 -2.28
N ASN A 76 8.61 14.46 -2.22
CA ASN A 76 9.12 15.09 -1.01
C ASN A 76 8.10 15.04 0.13
N MET A 77 6.81 15.23 -0.16
CA MET A 77 5.76 15.07 0.84
C MET A 77 5.79 13.70 1.54
N PHE A 78 5.98 12.60 0.78
CA PHE A 78 6.12 11.27 1.38
C PHE A 78 7.47 11.07 2.09
N LYS A 79 8.56 11.69 1.60
CA LYS A 79 9.86 11.67 2.31
C LYS A 79 9.77 12.39 3.65
N ASP A 80 9.12 13.54 3.70
CA ASP A 80 8.94 14.32 4.92
C ASP A 80 8.08 13.55 5.94
N LEU A 81 7.00 12.91 5.46
CA LEU A 81 6.20 12.01 6.30
C LEU A 81 7.03 10.83 6.82
N PHE A 82 7.85 10.22 5.96
CA PHE A 82 8.72 9.10 6.31
C PHE A 82 9.73 9.49 7.41
N GLN A 83 10.37 10.65 7.26
CA GLN A 83 11.30 11.20 8.27
C GLN A 83 10.60 11.60 9.56
N ARG A 84 9.41 12.20 9.49
CA ARG A 84 8.61 12.60 10.66
C ARG A 84 8.22 11.40 11.53
N ASN A 85 7.99 10.25 10.92
CA ASN A 85 7.72 8.99 11.61
C ASN A 85 9.00 8.30 12.12
N GLY A 86 10.18 8.90 11.91
CA GLY A 86 11.46 8.38 12.42
C GLY A 86 12.04 7.23 11.60
N TYR A 87 11.52 6.95 10.40
CA TYR A 87 12.02 5.87 9.56
C TYR A 87 13.35 6.24 8.89
N LYS A 88 14.17 5.23 8.61
CA LYS A 88 15.47 5.36 7.93
C LYS A 88 15.44 4.64 6.58
N TYR A 89 16.19 5.17 5.63
CA TYR A 89 16.37 4.52 4.32
C TYR A 89 17.42 3.42 4.42
N ASP A 90 17.09 2.33 5.12
CA ASP A 90 17.95 1.16 5.34
C ASP A 90 17.64 -0.01 4.40
N TYR A 91 16.63 0.14 3.54
CA TYR A 91 16.12 -0.89 2.62
C TYR A 91 15.63 -2.17 3.32
N GLN A 92 15.28 -2.08 4.61
CA GLN A 92 14.71 -3.17 5.39
C GLN A 92 13.20 -3.22 5.21
N TYR A 93 12.75 -3.92 4.17
CA TYR A 93 11.33 -4.13 3.90
C TYR A 93 10.77 -5.32 4.69
N ASP A 94 9.44 -5.40 4.78
CA ASP A 94 8.73 -6.46 5.53
C ASP A 94 9.19 -7.88 5.12
N TRP A 95 9.39 -8.13 3.83
CA TRP A 95 9.82 -9.44 3.33
C TRP A 95 11.26 -9.80 3.72
N VAL A 96 12.15 -8.81 3.91
CA VAL A 96 13.53 -9.05 4.38
C VAL A 96 13.49 -9.54 5.82
N ILE A 97 12.74 -8.84 6.67
CA ILE A 97 12.58 -9.18 8.09
C ILE A 97 11.91 -10.55 8.24
N LEU A 98 10.91 -10.85 7.40
CA LEU A 98 10.23 -12.15 7.41
C LEU A 98 11.16 -13.30 7.00
N ALA A 99 12.00 -13.10 5.99
CA ALA A 99 12.99 -14.09 5.56
C ALA A 99 14.01 -14.39 6.68
N GLU A 100 14.56 -13.35 7.31
CA GLU A 100 15.50 -13.51 8.43
C GLU A 100 14.88 -14.22 9.63
N LYS A 101 13.62 -13.89 9.96
CA LYS A 101 12.88 -14.56 11.04
C LYS A 101 12.69 -16.04 10.73
N LYS A 102 12.34 -16.37 9.48
CA LYS A 102 12.16 -17.75 9.03
C LYS A 102 13.45 -18.55 9.18
N GLU A 103 14.56 -18.02 8.68
CA GLU A 103 15.88 -18.66 8.78
C GLU A 103 16.30 -18.87 10.25
N LYS A 104 16.03 -17.90 11.13
CA LYS A 104 16.31 -18.04 12.57
C LYS A 104 15.45 -19.11 13.23
N MET A 105 14.20 -19.28 12.82
CA MET A 105 13.32 -20.35 13.33
C MET A 105 13.80 -21.72 12.86
N GLU A 106 14.11 -21.87 11.57
CA GLU A 106 14.63 -23.13 11.00
C GLU A 106 15.92 -23.57 11.71
N LYS A 107 16.88 -22.67 11.94
CA LYS A 107 18.12 -22.97 12.68
C LYS A 107 17.88 -23.36 14.15
N LYS A 108 16.82 -22.81 14.77
CA LYS A 108 16.47 -23.15 16.16
C LYS A 108 15.84 -24.54 16.25
N GLU A 109 15.01 -24.90 15.28
CA GLU A 109 14.42 -26.23 15.16
C GLU A 109 15.49 -27.30 14.85
N GLU A 110 16.45 -27.02 13.98
CA GLU A 110 17.57 -27.91 13.71
C GLU A 110 18.42 -28.18 14.95
N ARG A 111 18.74 -27.14 15.75
CA ARG A 111 19.47 -27.30 17.01
C ARG A 111 18.69 -28.16 18.02
N ALA A 112 17.41 -27.85 18.25
CA ALA A 112 16.57 -28.62 19.16
C ALA A 112 16.44 -30.10 18.75
N ASN A 113 16.34 -30.38 17.44
CA ASN A 113 16.29 -31.75 16.93
C ASN A 113 17.61 -32.50 17.07
N ASN A 114 18.74 -31.80 17.01
CA ASN A 114 20.05 -32.42 17.24
C ASN A 114 20.26 -32.73 18.73
N ASP A 115 19.85 -31.82 19.63
CA ASP A 115 19.91 -32.02 21.08
C ASP A 115 19.05 -33.22 21.55
N ILE A 116 17.90 -33.48 20.88
CA ILE A 116 17.05 -34.64 21.17
C ILE A 116 17.67 -35.96 20.66
N LYS A 117 18.47 -35.92 19.60
CA LYS A 117 19.12 -37.13 19.04
C LYS A 117 20.36 -37.56 19.83
N GLU A 118 20.91 -36.70 20.66
CA GLU A 118 22.10 -36.97 21.48
C GLU A 118 21.77 -37.49 22.89
N ILE A 119 20.49 -37.73 23.20
CA ILE A 119 19.98 -38.36 24.43
C ILE A 119 19.47 -39.78 24.12
#